data_AF-A0A183IUH0-F1
#
_entry.id   AF-A0A183IUH0-F1
#
_cell.length_a   1.000
_cell.length_b   1.000
_cell.length_c   1.000
_cell.angle_alpha   90.00
_cell.angle_beta   90.00
_cell.angle_gamma   90.00
#
_symmetry.space_group_name_H-M   'P 1'
#
loop_
_entity.id
_entity.type
_entity.pdbx_description
1 polymer ?
#
loop_
_entity_poly.entity_id
_entity_poly.type
_entity_poly.pdbx_seq_one_letter_code
_entity_poly.pdbx_strand_id
1 'polypeptide(L)'
;MLWAAAADYALSAKIRNLNEFYQQITTGQHLPSGLDIVNTLRYFQQTLLGYLSADHPLLRDANIDSLETCVSEKGEASRAALFPNLNYAGLYHALINVIDIYPFITTGQIGPFVFHGINYHVIALGCAILNTVHCLYLFLETELAEQLPFTVASLLTFYPIELQPDILRLLCNILLPFVLASRYNNDKGDTFATASISGVVLLVFQFCKDPLILVIVGHHTWLLETLLSLRSDVYKVILSVIAYGTTDSRIPAANLLFHYWPLAKAVAGDRRTVQYKIHGNKTRSDIALFLTGIVLVAWTPTRCQHKDCSSGDENLSIRKCYNSSFCAEFGDSPPPLFLCSNCAKSVPENVKSSVHPYCQPLSALANVCQNKECSSNNRIAVCICFSDVCLRTNNFIPLRLCQKCHDRKHADVQHICLTNILKPWDCDKNTFCDMVIAIVSLLKETSIMLDIVATKKLPKWLQQLEGCPTSEQQKEMADERRMLSRYGIWMLTELCTLTPEVPAEAVGHLLSMLFVWFCTTALLPS
;
A
#
# COMPACT_ATOMS: atom_id res chain seq x y z
N MET A 1 6.47 41.58 -2.86
CA MET A 1 6.09 41.49 -4.29
C MET A 1 7.26 41.12 -5.19
N LEU A 2 8.39 41.84 -5.19
CA LEU A 2 9.54 41.52 -6.08
C LEU A 2 10.15 40.12 -5.88
N TRP A 3 10.25 39.64 -4.63
CA TRP A 3 10.76 38.30 -4.32
C TRP A 3 9.87 37.16 -4.85
N ALA A 4 8.55 37.30 -4.72
CA ALA A 4 7.59 36.31 -5.20
C ALA A 4 7.59 36.21 -6.74
N ALA A 5 7.67 37.34 -7.44
CA ALA A 5 7.77 37.37 -8.90
C ALA A 5 9.09 36.75 -9.41
N ALA A 6 10.21 36.96 -8.70
CA ALA A 6 11.49 36.34 -9.04
C ALA A 6 11.48 34.81 -8.80
N ALA A 7 10.84 34.36 -7.72
CA ALA A 7 10.66 32.94 -7.41
C ALA A 7 9.77 32.24 -8.45
N ASP A 8 8.67 32.86 -8.86
CA ASP A 8 7.77 32.35 -9.90
C ASP A 8 8.46 32.24 -11.27
N TYR A 9 9.25 33.25 -11.64
CA TYR A 9 10.07 33.20 -12.86
C TYR A 9 11.10 32.06 -12.82
N ALA A 10 11.81 31.91 -11.70
CA ALA A 10 12.82 30.85 -11.53
C ALA A 10 12.19 29.44 -11.58
N LEU A 11 11.05 29.25 -10.91
CA LEU A 11 10.31 27.99 -10.93
C LEU A 11 9.85 27.66 -12.35
N SER A 12 9.22 28.61 -13.04
CA SER A 12 8.74 28.46 -14.40
C SER A 12 9.87 28.14 -15.39
N ALA A 13 11.03 28.77 -15.23
CA ALA A 13 12.22 28.47 -16.05
C ALA A 13 12.71 27.03 -15.83
N LYS A 14 12.73 26.55 -14.58
CA LYS A 14 13.13 25.17 -14.27
C LYS A 14 12.11 24.14 -14.74
N ILE A 15 10.82 24.47 -14.74
CA ILE A 15 9.77 23.61 -15.34
C ILE A 15 9.99 23.50 -16.84
N ARG A 16 10.32 24.61 -17.52
CA ARG A 16 10.67 24.59 -18.94
C ARG A 16 11.87 23.68 -19.22
N ASN A 17 12.91 23.73 -18.37
CA ASN A 17 14.06 22.83 -18.52
C ASN A 17 13.68 21.35 -18.47
N LEU A 18 12.79 20.94 -17.54
CA LEU A 18 12.31 19.55 -17.50
C LEU A 18 11.57 19.15 -18.78
N ASN A 19 10.74 20.04 -19.31
CA ASN A 19 10.03 19.79 -20.56
C ASN A 19 10.98 19.77 -21.77
N GLU A 20 12.03 20.60 -21.78
CA GLU A 20 13.08 20.56 -22.79
C GLU A 20 13.83 19.21 -22.75
N PHE A 21 14.17 18.69 -21.56
CA PHE A 21 14.76 17.36 -21.41
C PHE A 21 13.85 16.25 -21.96
N TYR A 22 12.55 16.32 -21.67
CA TYR A 22 11.56 15.40 -22.23
C TYR A 22 11.53 15.45 -23.77
N GLN A 23 11.49 16.65 -24.35
CA GLN A 23 11.49 16.81 -25.81
C GLN A 23 12.78 16.31 -26.45
N GLN A 24 13.94 16.56 -25.85
CA GLN A 24 15.24 16.08 -26.33
C GLN A 24 15.30 14.54 -26.37
N ILE A 25 14.85 13.88 -25.30
CA ILE A 25 14.87 12.42 -25.22
C ILE A 25 13.87 11.79 -26.20
N THR A 26 12.67 12.35 -26.32
CA THR A 26 11.64 11.82 -27.23
C THR A 26 11.93 12.07 -28.71
N THR A 27 12.62 13.17 -29.04
CA THR A 27 13.03 13.50 -30.42
C THR A 27 14.41 12.95 -30.80
N GLY A 28 15.16 12.37 -29.85
CA GLY A 28 16.51 11.83 -30.07
C GLY A 28 17.59 12.90 -30.32
N GLN A 29 17.33 14.17 -29.99
CA GLN A 29 18.28 15.27 -30.15
C GLN A 29 18.99 15.56 -28.82
N HIS A 30 20.33 15.51 -28.82
CA HIS A 30 21.23 15.86 -27.70
C HIS A 30 20.74 15.38 -26.32
N LEU A 31 21.05 14.12 -25.97
CA LEU A 31 20.54 13.54 -24.72
C LEU A 31 21.12 14.26 -23.48
N PRO A 32 20.25 14.78 -22.59
CA PRO A 32 20.70 15.35 -21.33
C PRO A 32 21.24 14.26 -20.41
N SER A 33 22.19 14.60 -19.54
CA SER A 33 22.65 13.66 -18.52
C SER A 33 21.54 13.42 -17.51
N GLY A 34 21.32 12.16 -17.09
CA GLY A 34 20.40 11.86 -15.99
C GLY A 34 20.71 12.64 -14.70
N LEU A 35 21.97 13.07 -14.54
CA LEU A 35 22.39 13.94 -13.43
C LEU A 35 21.81 15.36 -13.51
N ASP A 36 21.63 15.91 -14.72
CA ASP A 36 21.06 17.25 -14.91
C ASP A 36 19.58 17.28 -14.53
N ILE A 37 18.87 16.20 -14.87
CA ILE A 37 17.48 15.98 -14.44
C ILE A 37 17.43 15.88 -12.91
N VAL A 38 18.28 15.04 -12.30
CA VAL A 38 18.36 14.89 -10.83
C VAL A 38 18.64 16.22 -10.14
N ASN A 39 19.58 17.03 -10.64
CA ASN A 39 19.90 18.32 -10.05
C ASN A 39 18.75 19.33 -10.18
N THR A 40 18.02 19.29 -11.29
CA THR A 40 16.82 20.10 -11.49
C THR A 40 15.70 19.68 -10.52
N LEU A 41 15.50 18.38 -10.31
CA LEU A 41 14.56 17.86 -9.32
C LEU A 41 14.93 18.24 -7.88
N ARG A 42 16.22 18.17 -7.52
CA ARG A 42 16.73 18.59 -6.20
C ARG A 42 16.49 20.08 -5.93
N TYR A 43 16.61 20.93 -6.96
CA TYR A 43 16.25 22.34 -6.83
C TYR A 43 14.80 22.52 -6.41
N PHE A 44 13.86 21.79 -7.03
CA PHE A 44 12.45 21.83 -6.64
C PHE A 44 12.25 21.31 -5.21
N GLN A 45 12.90 20.22 -4.83
CA GLN A 45 12.82 19.67 -3.47
C GLN A 45 13.24 20.71 -2.42
N GLN A 46 14.39 21.35 -2.60
CA GLN A 46 14.89 22.40 -1.69
C GLN A 46 13.97 23.62 -1.65
N THR A 47 13.45 24.02 -2.81
CA THR A 47 12.56 25.18 -2.92
C THR A 47 11.24 24.93 -2.20
N LEU A 48 10.62 23.76 -2.41
CA LEU A 48 9.36 23.37 -1.79
C LEU A 48 9.52 23.19 -0.27
N LEU A 49 10.58 22.51 0.18
CA LEU A 49 10.90 22.38 1.60
C LEU A 49 11.14 23.74 2.27
N GLY A 50 11.83 24.65 1.57
CA GLY A 50 12.05 26.02 2.04
C GLY A 50 10.76 26.82 2.24
N TYR A 51 9.69 26.50 1.50
CA TYR A 51 8.38 27.11 1.75
C TYR A 51 7.65 26.52 2.96
N LEU A 52 8.04 25.33 3.44
CA LEU A 52 7.43 24.71 4.61
C LEU A 52 8.11 25.13 5.93
N SER A 53 9.34 25.64 5.89
CA SER A 53 10.10 26.01 7.10
C SER A 53 9.49 27.22 7.83
N ALA A 54 9.67 27.26 9.15
CA ALA A 54 9.10 28.26 10.06
C ALA A 54 9.52 29.71 9.76
N ASP A 55 10.61 29.90 9.01
CA ASP A 55 11.12 31.22 8.61
C ASP A 55 10.28 31.89 7.52
N HIS A 56 9.31 31.18 6.93
CA HIS A 56 8.44 31.77 5.91
C HIS A 56 7.33 32.63 6.54
N PRO A 57 7.25 33.94 6.26
CA PRO A 57 6.39 34.89 6.97
C PRO A 57 4.88 34.64 6.85
N LEU A 58 4.44 33.76 5.95
CA LEU A 58 3.03 33.40 5.75
C LEU A 58 2.54 32.21 6.62
N LEU A 59 3.45 31.41 7.18
CA LEU A 59 3.10 30.20 7.95
C LEU A 59 3.08 30.43 9.48
N ARG A 60 3.48 31.62 9.94
CA ARG A 60 3.59 31.94 11.38
C ARG A 60 2.25 31.91 12.12
N ASP A 61 1.14 32.16 11.40
CA ASP A 61 -0.22 32.20 11.96
C ASP A 61 -1.09 31.01 11.47
N ALA A 62 -0.57 30.20 10.55
CA ALA A 62 -1.30 29.09 9.94
C ALA A 62 -0.89 27.77 10.58
N ASN A 63 -1.44 27.53 11.76
CA ASN A 63 -1.40 26.26 12.45
C ASN A 63 -2.09 25.16 11.61
N ILE A 64 -1.35 24.52 10.70
CA ILE A 64 -1.77 23.27 10.07
C ILE A 64 -1.71 22.17 11.13
N ASP A 65 -2.74 22.13 11.97
CA ASP A 65 -2.72 21.33 13.20
C ASP A 65 -3.12 19.88 12.96
N SER A 66 -3.71 19.52 11.81
CA SER A 66 -4.09 18.15 11.49
C SER A 66 -4.11 17.82 10.00
N LEU A 67 -3.97 16.53 9.67
CA LEU A 67 -4.13 15.99 8.31
C LEU A 67 -5.52 16.28 7.74
N GLU A 68 -6.55 16.32 8.58
CA GLU A 68 -7.93 16.64 8.18
C GLU A 68 -8.07 18.11 7.73
N THR A 69 -7.32 19.02 8.36
CA THR A 69 -7.27 20.44 7.98
C THR A 69 -6.59 20.65 6.62
N CYS A 70 -5.60 19.83 6.27
CA CYS A 70 -4.92 19.89 4.96
C CYS A 70 -5.79 19.46 3.78
N VAL A 71 -6.71 18.51 3.99
CA VAL A 71 -7.33 17.73 2.90
C VAL A 71 -8.84 17.94 2.79
N SER A 72 -9.48 18.64 3.73
CA SER A 72 -10.91 18.98 3.60
C SER A 72 -11.13 19.97 2.44
N GLU A 73 -12.29 19.94 1.77
CA GLU A 73 -12.68 20.95 0.76
C GLU A 73 -12.68 22.38 1.34
N LYS A 74 -13.03 22.53 2.64
CA LYS A 74 -12.89 23.80 3.38
C LYS A 74 -11.41 24.15 3.65
N GLY A 75 -10.56 23.12 3.68
CA GLY A 75 -9.11 23.20 3.79
C GLY A 75 -8.40 23.54 2.49
N GLU A 76 -8.95 23.27 1.31
CA GLU A 76 -8.28 23.56 0.03
C GLU A 76 -8.12 25.07 -0.21
N ALA A 77 -9.18 25.85 0.00
CA ALA A 77 -9.11 27.32 -0.05
C ALA A 77 -8.18 27.89 1.03
N SER A 78 -8.14 27.24 2.20
CA SER A 78 -7.24 27.60 3.29
C SER A 78 -5.79 27.29 2.92
N ARG A 79 -5.50 26.10 2.38
CA ARG A 79 -4.20 25.58 1.93
C ARG A 79 -3.61 26.41 0.79
N ALA A 80 -4.45 26.80 -0.18
CA ALA A 80 -4.06 27.70 -1.26
C ALA A 80 -3.66 29.09 -0.75
N ALA A 81 -4.16 29.52 0.41
CA ALA A 81 -3.74 30.77 1.06
C ALA A 81 -2.46 30.63 1.90
N LEU A 82 -2.04 29.41 2.26
CA LEU A 82 -0.85 29.16 3.08
C LEU A 82 0.45 29.16 2.27
N PHE A 83 0.36 28.82 0.98
CA PHE A 83 1.51 28.64 0.12
C PHE A 83 1.61 29.74 -0.95
N PRO A 84 2.82 30.03 -1.45
CA PRO A 84 2.98 30.92 -2.59
C PRO A 84 2.17 30.42 -3.80
N ASN A 85 1.49 31.32 -4.50
CA ASN A 85 0.75 30.96 -5.71
C ASN A 85 1.72 30.74 -6.88
N LEU A 86 2.20 29.51 -7.02
CA LEU A 86 3.16 29.08 -8.04
C LEU A 86 2.56 27.98 -8.92
N ASN A 87 3.17 27.73 -10.09
CA ASN A 87 2.70 26.72 -11.05
C ASN A 87 3.01 25.27 -10.61
N TYR A 88 2.40 24.80 -9.52
CA TYR A 88 2.56 23.44 -9.00
C TYR A 88 1.99 22.38 -9.95
N ALA A 89 0.87 22.67 -10.63
CA ALA A 89 0.29 21.78 -11.64
C ALA A 89 1.24 21.57 -12.83
N GLY A 90 1.90 22.64 -13.29
CA GLY A 90 2.92 22.55 -14.34
C GLY A 90 4.12 21.70 -13.93
N LEU A 91 4.55 21.78 -12.66
CA LEU A 91 5.58 20.90 -12.12
C LEU A 91 5.11 19.44 -12.04
N TYR A 92 3.87 19.17 -11.63
CA TYR A 92 3.28 17.82 -11.65
C TYR A 92 3.32 17.22 -13.05
N HIS A 93 2.81 17.94 -14.06
CA HIS A 93 2.81 17.43 -15.45
C HIS A 93 4.22 17.25 -16.01
N ALA A 94 5.16 18.15 -15.70
CA ALA A 94 6.56 17.97 -16.06
C ALA A 94 7.17 16.73 -15.38
N LEU A 95 6.76 16.42 -14.15
CA LEU A 95 7.21 15.22 -13.45
C LEU A 95 6.64 13.93 -14.07
N ILE A 96 5.38 13.94 -14.52
CA ILE A 96 4.80 12.82 -15.29
C ILE A 96 5.60 12.59 -16.58
N ASN A 97 5.92 13.65 -17.32
CA ASN A 97 6.77 13.55 -18.51
C ASN A 97 8.14 12.92 -18.19
N VAL A 98 8.75 13.29 -17.05
CA VAL A 98 10.02 12.70 -16.59
C VAL A 98 9.88 11.22 -16.22
N ILE A 99 8.74 10.82 -15.64
CA ILE A 99 8.42 9.41 -15.36
C ILE A 99 8.29 8.62 -16.68
N ASP A 100 7.59 9.15 -17.67
CA ASP A 100 7.38 8.47 -18.95
C ASP A 100 8.69 8.22 -19.71
N ILE A 101 9.66 9.13 -19.58
CA ILE A 101 10.97 8.97 -20.21
C ILE A 101 11.97 8.15 -19.40
N TYR A 102 11.65 7.85 -18.13
CA TYR A 102 12.54 7.10 -17.24
C TYR A 102 13.07 5.81 -17.88
N PRO A 103 12.25 4.94 -18.50
CA PRO A 103 12.74 3.71 -19.13
C PRO A 103 13.74 3.94 -20.27
N PHE A 104 13.65 5.04 -21.00
CA PHE A 104 14.58 5.36 -22.09
C PHE A 104 15.93 5.85 -21.58
N ILE A 105 15.96 6.50 -20.41
CA ILE A 105 17.20 6.91 -19.74
C ILE A 105 17.98 5.66 -19.25
N THR A 106 17.27 4.57 -18.91
CA THR A 106 17.89 3.32 -18.41
C THR A 106 18.61 2.48 -19.47
N THR A 107 18.24 2.62 -20.75
CA THR A 107 18.67 1.70 -21.82
C THR A 107 19.78 2.25 -22.72
N GLY A 108 20.08 3.56 -22.63
CA GLY A 108 20.86 4.24 -23.66
C GLY A 108 22.32 4.55 -23.37
N GLN A 109 22.65 5.35 -22.36
CA GLN A 109 23.78 6.30 -22.55
C GLN A 109 24.49 6.81 -21.29
N ILE A 110 24.55 6.04 -20.19
CA ILE A 110 25.28 6.46 -18.99
C ILE A 110 26.44 5.49 -18.76
N GLY A 111 27.67 6.02 -18.71
CA GLY A 111 28.95 5.27 -18.72
C GLY A 111 29.09 4.14 -17.67
N PRO A 112 30.23 3.42 -17.69
CA PRO A 112 30.38 2.05 -17.17
C PRO A 112 30.41 1.91 -15.64
N PHE A 113 29.82 2.82 -14.86
CA PHE A 113 29.68 2.68 -13.40
C PHE A 113 28.51 1.74 -13.05
N VAL A 114 28.58 0.52 -13.59
CA VAL A 114 27.81 -0.63 -13.15
C VAL A 114 28.69 -1.37 -12.16
N PHE A 115 28.47 -1.15 -10.86
CA PHE A 115 29.17 -1.89 -9.81
C PHE A 115 28.23 -3.00 -9.33
N HIS A 116 28.63 -4.25 -9.48
CA HIS A 116 27.82 -5.44 -9.15
C HIS A 116 26.47 -5.54 -9.90
N GLY A 117 26.40 -5.07 -11.15
CA GLY A 117 25.17 -5.15 -11.95
C GLY A 117 24.12 -4.06 -11.65
N ILE A 118 24.41 -3.14 -10.72
CA ILE A 118 23.48 -2.09 -10.28
C ILE A 118 23.83 -0.76 -10.99
N ASN A 119 22.83 -0.13 -11.60
CA ASN A 119 22.95 1.19 -12.21
C ASN A 119 22.57 2.29 -11.19
N TYR A 120 23.55 2.77 -10.42
CA TYR A 120 23.35 3.75 -9.35
C TYR A 120 22.75 5.07 -9.82
N HIS A 121 22.97 5.46 -11.07
CA HIS A 121 22.40 6.69 -11.62
C HIS A 121 20.89 6.57 -11.87
N VAL A 122 20.44 5.40 -12.31
CA VAL A 122 19.00 5.09 -12.47
C VAL A 122 18.30 5.10 -11.11
N ILE A 123 18.92 4.49 -10.09
CA ILE A 123 18.42 4.53 -8.71
C ILE A 123 18.35 5.98 -8.22
N ALA A 124 19.41 6.77 -8.42
CA ALA A 124 19.43 8.18 -8.01
C ALA A 124 18.33 9.02 -8.68
N LEU A 125 18.05 8.78 -9.96
CA LEU A 125 16.94 9.42 -10.67
C LEU A 125 15.59 8.99 -10.10
N GLY A 126 15.39 7.69 -9.89
CA GLY A 126 14.16 7.17 -9.29
C GLY A 126 13.91 7.73 -7.88
N CYS A 127 14.93 7.75 -7.02
CA CYS A 127 14.86 8.42 -5.71
C CYS A 127 14.55 9.91 -5.84
N ALA A 128 15.15 10.62 -6.81
CA ALA A 128 14.89 12.03 -7.03
C ALA A 128 13.44 12.29 -7.47
N ILE A 129 12.87 11.43 -8.34
CA ILE A 129 11.45 11.50 -8.73
C ILE A 129 10.55 11.30 -7.50
N LEU A 130 10.76 10.23 -6.73
CA LEU A 130 9.96 9.91 -5.53
C LEU A 130 10.05 11.03 -4.48
N ASN A 131 11.25 11.57 -4.23
CA ASN A 131 11.43 12.69 -3.30
C ASN A 131 10.78 13.99 -3.79
N THR A 132 10.73 14.21 -5.10
CA THR A 132 10.01 15.36 -5.68
C THR A 132 8.50 15.20 -5.48
N VAL A 133 7.95 14.01 -5.70
CA VAL A 133 6.53 13.72 -5.36
C VAL A 133 6.27 13.97 -3.87
N HIS A 134 7.15 13.48 -3.00
CA HIS A 134 7.04 13.66 -1.54
C HIS A 134 7.08 15.14 -1.13
N CYS A 135 7.85 15.99 -1.82
CA CYS A 135 7.84 17.43 -1.54
C CYS A 135 6.64 18.16 -2.16
N LEU A 136 6.09 17.63 -3.26
CA LEU A 136 5.06 18.31 -4.06
C LEU A 136 3.63 18.07 -3.56
N TYR A 137 3.32 16.90 -3.00
CA TYR A 137 1.94 16.47 -2.77
C TYR A 137 1.08 17.46 -1.95
N LEU A 138 1.66 18.17 -0.98
CA LEU A 138 0.95 19.18 -0.16
C LEU A 138 0.55 20.44 -0.94
N PHE A 139 1.24 20.73 -2.04
CA PHE A 139 1.02 21.91 -2.84
C PHE A 139 0.01 21.67 -3.97
N LEU A 140 -0.26 20.42 -4.33
CA LEU A 140 -1.18 20.06 -5.40
C LEU A 140 -2.65 20.26 -5.02
N GLU A 141 -3.45 20.66 -6.00
CA GLU A 141 -4.91 20.61 -5.95
C GLU A 141 -5.40 19.18 -5.75
N THR A 142 -6.58 19.04 -5.16
CA THR A 142 -7.16 17.74 -4.77
C THR A 142 -7.18 16.76 -5.94
N GLU A 143 -7.61 17.19 -7.13
CA GLU A 143 -7.71 16.35 -8.32
C GLU A 143 -6.37 15.72 -8.75
N LEU A 144 -5.28 16.51 -8.70
CA LEU A 144 -3.94 16.02 -9.05
C LEU A 144 -3.34 15.16 -7.93
N ALA A 145 -3.59 15.53 -6.68
CA ALA A 145 -3.12 14.77 -5.53
C ALA A 145 -3.77 13.37 -5.46
N GLU A 146 -5.05 13.24 -5.81
CA GLU A 146 -5.75 11.96 -5.86
C GLU A 146 -5.17 10.99 -6.89
N GLN A 147 -4.48 11.48 -7.92
CA GLN A 147 -3.83 10.64 -8.93
C GLN A 147 -2.50 10.05 -8.46
N LEU A 148 -1.82 10.71 -7.52
CA LEU A 148 -0.47 10.34 -7.08
C LEU A 148 -0.33 8.89 -6.58
N PRO A 149 -1.24 8.33 -5.76
CA PRO A 149 -1.12 6.94 -5.32
C PRO A 149 -1.08 5.94 -6.49
N PHE A 150 -1.92 6.15 -7.50
CA PHE A 150 -1.94 5.28 -8.68
C PHE A 150 -0.68 5.47 -9.53
N THR A 151 -0.28 6.72 -9.78
CA THR A 151 0.95 7.05 -10.52
C THR A 151 2.19 6.47 -9.85
N VAL A 152 2.31 6.57 -8.52
CA VAL A 152 3.46 6.02 -7.78
C VAL A 152 3.42 4.50 -7.76
N ALA A 153 2.25 3.87 -7.65
CA ALA A 153 2.13 2.42 -7.72
C ALA A 153 2.48 1.87 -9.12
N SER A 154 2.16 2.60 -10.19
CA SER A 154 2.47 2.17 -11.56
C SER A 154 3.98 2.14 -11.85
N LEU A 155 4.78 2.90 -11.10
CA LEU A 155 6.24 2.84 -11.18
C LEU A 155 6.79 1.43 -10.91
N LEU A 156 6.10 0.60 -10.11
CA LEU A 156 6.50 -0.79 -9.82
C LEU A 156 6.61 -1.65 -11.10
N THR A 157 5.96 -1.25 -12.18
CA THR A 157 5.96 -2.01 -13.44
C THR A 157 7.30 -1.92 -14.20
N PHE A 158 8.11 -0.89 -13.94
CA PHE A 158 9.39 -0.66 -14.62
C PHE A 158 10.52 -0.15 -13.73
N TYR A 159 10.26 0.19 -12.46
CA TYR A 159 11.31 0.55 -11.51
C TYR A 159 12.08 -0.70 -11.04
N PRO A 160 13.40 -0.57 -10.81
CA PRO A 160 14.21 -1.64 -10.26
C PRO A 160 13.80 -1.95 -8.81
N ILE A 161 14.08 -3.17 -8.37
CA ILE A 161 13.55 -3.72 -7.12
C ILE A 161 14.03 -2.96 -5.88
N GLU A 162 15.22 -2.37 -5.97
CA GLU A 162 15.85 -1.58 -4.93
C GLU A 162 15.03 -0.34 -4.54
N LEU A 163 14.17 0.16 -5.45
CA LEU A 163 13.30 1.32 -5.20
C LEU A 163 11.91 0.93 -4.66
N GLN A 164 11.55 -0.35 -4.63
CA GLN A 164 10.23 -0.80 -4.13
C GLN A 164 9.96 -0.38 -2.69
N PRO A 165 10.91 -0.46 -1.74
CA PRO A 165 10.69 0.01 -0.37
C PRO A 165 10.38 1.50 -0.31
N ASP A 166 10.99 2.33 -1.17
CA ASP A 166 10.75 3.77 -1.21
C ASP A 166 9.41 4.12 -1.84
N ILE A 167 8.99 3.37 -2.88
CA ILE A 167 7.64 3.44 -3.44
C ILE A 167 6.60 3.16 -2.35
N LEU A 168 6.77 2.06 -1.59
CA LEU A 168 5.81 1.71 -0.53
C LEU A 168 5.84 2.67 0.66
N ARG A 169 7.01 3.21 1.03
CA ARG A 169 7.09 4.32 2.00
C ARG A 169 6.24 5.48 1.53
N LEU A 170 6.43 5.93 0.30
CA LEU A 170 5.68 7.06 -0.25
C LEU A 170 4.17 6.78 -0.31
N LEU A 171 3.76 5.58 -0.74
CA LEU A 171 2.35 5.18 -0.78
C LEU A 171 1.73 5.08 0.62
N CYS A 172 2.32 4.28 1.50
CA CYS A 172 1.70 3.87 2.76
C CYS A 172 1.82 4.91 3.86
N ASN A 173 2.91 5.67 3.91
CA ASN A 173 3.13 6.65 4.97
C ASN A 173 2.61 8.05 4.62
N ILE A 174 2.56 8.39 3.33
CA ILE A 174 2.31 9.76 2.87
C ILE A 174 1.05 9.82 2.01
N LEU A 175 1.06 9.23 0.81
CA LEU A 175 0.04 9.50 -0.21
C LEU A 175 -1.33 8.92 0.13
N LEU A 176 -1.42 7.64 0.50
CA LEU A 176 -2.70 7.01 0.84
C LEU A 176 -3.32 7.62 2.10
N PRO A 177 -2.58 7.83 3.21
CA PRO A 177 -3.12 8.57 4.35
C PRO A 177 -3.58 9.98 3.96
N PHE A 178 -2.83 10.69 3.12
CA PHE A 178 -3.19 12.03 2.68
C PHE A 178 -4.53 12.03 1.93
N VAL A 179 -4.68 11.26 0.87
CA VAL A 179 -5.90 11.33 0.03
C VAL A 179 -7.11 10.65 0.66
N LEU A 180 -6.91 9.68 1.57
CA LEU A 180 -8.02 8.90 2.16
C LEU A 180 -8.47 9.38 3.55
N ALA A 181 -7.60 9.97 4.37
CA ALA A 181 -7.94 10.30 5.76
C ALA A 181 -9.01 11.41 5.90
N SER A 182 -9.08 12.31 4.93
CA SER A 182 -10.02 13.46 4.92
C SER A 182 -11.50 13.08 4.81
N ARG A 183 -11.78 11.89 4.30
CA ARG A 183 -13.11 11.53 3.78
C ARG A 183 -13.90 10.61 4.73
N TYR A 184 -13.48 10.53 6.00
CA TYR A 184 -14.13 9.69 7.02
C TYR A 184 -15.57 10.11 7.33
N ASN A 185 -15.87 11.42 7.26
CA ASN A 185 -17.13 11.96 7.78
C ASN A 185 -18.01 12.73 6.79
N ASN A 186 -17.52 13.13 5.62
CA ASN A 186 -18.32 13.92 4.67
C ASN A 186 -18.13 13.47 3.22
N ASP A 187 -19.29 13.25 2.61
CA ASP A 187 -19.62 12.98 1.22
C ASP A 187 -19.40 11.58 0.62
N LYS A 188 -20.53 10.99 0.22
CA LYS A 188 -20.69 9.64 -0.36
C LYS A 188 -20.36 9.62 -1.86
N GLY A 189 -19.34 10.34 -2.28
CA GLY A 189 -18.87 10.37 -3.66
C GLY A 189 -17.72 9.39 -3.87
N ASP A 190 -17.81 8.54 -4.89
CA ASP A 190 -16.66 7.82 -5.40
C ASP A 190 -15.67 8.84 -5.99
N THR A 191 -14.47 8.91 -5.42
CA THR A 191 -13.36 9.73 -5.92
C THR A 191 -12.45 8.92 -6.82
N PHE A 192 -11.57 9.60 -7.56
CA PHE A 192 -10.49 8.90 -8.25
C PHE A 192 -9.61 8.16 -7.24
N ALA A 193 -9.30 8.78 -6.09
CA ALA A 193 -8.50 8.14 -5.05
C ALA A 193 -9.14 6.84 -4.52
N THR A 194 -10.46 6.83 -4.24
CA THR A 194 -11.15 5.64 -3.76
C THR A 194 -11.37 4.58 -4.85
N ALA A 195 -11.65 5.01 -6.09
CA ALA A 195 -11.83 4.11 -7.23
C ALA A 195 -10.50 3.45 -7.65
N SER A 196 -9.38 4.14 -7.49
CA SER A 196 -8.05 3.63 -7.89
C SER A 196 -7.41 2.68 -6.89
N ILE A 197 -7.93 2.55 -5.66
CA ILE A 197 -7.32 1.68 -4.62
C ILE A 197 -7.20 0.23 -5.10
N SER A 198 -8.21 -0.32 -5.77
CA SER A 198 -8.14 -1.68 -6.33
C SER A 198 -7.00 -1.82 -7.34
N GLY A 199 -6.78 -0.78 -8.16
CA GLY A 199 -5.64 -0.72 -9.08
C GLY A 199 -4.29 -0.64 -8.36
N VAL A 200 -4.19 0.18 -7.32
CA VAL A 200 -2.98 0.29 -6.48
C VAL A 200 -2.64 -1.06 -5.82
N VAL A 201 -3.62 -1.72 -5.20
CA VAL A 201 -3.44 -3.03 -4.56
C VAL A 201 -3.05 -4.09 -5.59
N LEU A 202 -3.70 -4.10 -6.76
CA LEU A 202 -3.37 -5.01 -7.86
C LEU A 202 -1.93 -4.83 -8.31
N LEU A 203 -1.48 -3.58 -8.53
CA LEU A 203 -0.11 -3.29 -8.95
C LEU A 203 0.93 -3.73 -7.91
N VAL A 204 0.70 -3.44 -6.64
CA VAL A 204 1.61 -3.85 -5.56
C VAL A 204 1.68 -5.38 -5.48
N PHE A 205 0.53 -6.06 -5.48
CA PHE A 205 0.48 -7.52 -5.41
C PHE A 205 1.06 -8.22 -6.65
N GLN A 206 0.99 -7.57 -7.82
CA GLN A 206 1.51 -8.11 -9.07
C GLN A 206 3.03 -7.93 -9.20
N PHE A 207 3.56 -6.77 -8.79
CA PHE A 207 4.89 -6.31 -9.19
C PHE A 207 5.91 -6.21 -8.04
N CYS A 208 5.50 -6.34 -6.77
CA CYS A 208 6.45 -6.56 -5.69
C CYS A 208 7.01 -8.00 -5.75
N LYS A 209 8.23 -8.15 -6.28
CA LYS A 209 8.86 -9.44 -6.64
C LYS A 209 10.25 -9.62 -6.03
N ASP A 210 10.36 -9.40 -4.71
CA ASP A 210 11.61 -9.60 -3.97
C ASP A 210 12.04 -11.08 -3.91
N PRO A 211 13.31 -11.42 -4.19
CA PRO A 211 13.78 -12.80 -4.05
C PRO A 211 13.57 -13.36 -2.63
N LEU A 212 13.46 -12.48 -1.62
CA LEU A 212 13.08 -12.84 -0.26
C LEU A 212 11.57 -12.74 -0.09
N ILE A 213 10.90 -13.90 -0.05
CA ILE A 213 9.44 -14.03 0.15
C ILE A 213 8.94 -13.23 1.36
N LEU A 214 9.71 -13.20 2.46
CA LEU A 214 9.34 -12.46 3.66
C LEU A 214 9.25 -10.94 3.42
N VAL A 215 10.09 -10.39 2.53
CA VAL A 215 10.05 -8.97 2.15
C VAL A 215 8.81 -8.68 1.31
N ILE A 216 8.47 -9.54 0.35
CA ILE A 216 7.22 -9.43 -0.45
C ILE A 216 5.99 -9.44 0.47
N VAL A 217 5.90 -10.43 1.35
CA VAL A 217 4.74 -10.56 2.24
C VAL A 217 4.64 -9.35 3.18
N GLY A 218 5.78 -8.80 3.59
CA GLY A 218 5.82 -7.55 4.35
C GLY A 218 5.30 -6.35 3.57
N HIS A 219 5.70 -6.20 2.32
CA HIS A 219 5.20 -5.17 1.41
C HIS A 219 3.68 -5.23 1.23
N HIS A 220 3.14 -6.42 0.94
CA HIS A 220 1.70 -6.60 0.77
C HIS A 220 0.91 -6.35 2.05
N THR A 221 1.46 -6.83 3.18
CA THR A 221 0.83 -6.66 4.49
C THR A 221 0.84 -5.21 4.93
N TRP A 222 1.94 -4.49 4.69
CA TRP A 222 2.05 -3.08 5.04
C TRP A 222 1.03 -2.22 4.31
N LEU A 223 0.88 -2.41 2.99
CA LEU A 223 -0.15 -1.73 2.21
C LEU A 223 -1.53 -2.01 2.77
N LEU A 224 -1.83 -3.29 3.03
CA LEU A 224 -3.16 -3.69 3.48
C LEU A 224 -3.48 -3.14 4.87
N GLU A 225 -2.58 -3.26 5.83
CA GLU A 225 -2.77 -2.71 7.18
C GLU A 225 -2.89 -1.18 7.16
N THR A 226 -2.18 -0.51 6.25
CA THR A 226 -2.36 0.93 6.03
C THR A 226 -3.79 1.23 5.57
N LEU A 227 -4.30 0.53 4.57
CA LEU A 227 -5.68 0.71 4.09
C LEU A 227 -6.71 0.39 5.19
N LEU A 228 -6.48 -0.67 5.97
CA LEU A 228 -7.33 -1.05 7.10
C LEU A 228 -7.36 0.01 8.21
N SER A 229 -6.29 0.80 8.35
CA SER A 229 -6.25 1.94 9.28
C SER A 229 -7.02 3.16 8.78
N LEU A 230 -7.36 3.20 7.48
CA LEU A 230 -8.02 4.33 6.81
C LEU A 230 -9.48 4.04 6.46
N ARG A 231 -9.85 2.77 6.26
CA ARG A 231 -11.18 2.35 5.76
C ARG A 231 -11.64 1.02 6.36
N SER A 232 -12.94 0.86 6.56
CA SER A 232 -13.57 -0.38 7.04
C SER A 232 -13.97 -1.35 5.93
N ASP A 233 -14.08 -0.88 4.69
CA ASP A 233 -14.60 -1.64 3.54
C ASP A 233 -13.49 -2.20 2.63
N VAL A 234 -12.26 -2.30 3.14
CA VAL A 234 -11.09 -2.79 2.39
C VAL A 234 -11.27 -4.21 1.85
N TYR A 235 -12.14 -5.02 2.46
CA TYR A 235 -12.49 -6.34 1.91
C TYR A 235 -13.07 -6.24 0.49
N LYS A 236 -13.81 -5.17 0.16
CA LYS A 236 -14.35 -4.93 -1.18
C LYS A 236 -13.24 -4.76 -2.22
N VAL A 237 -12.20 -4.01 -1.85
CA VAL A 237 -10.99 -3.80 -2.67
C VAL A 237 -10.31 -5.14 -2.94
N ILE A 238 -10.11 -5.96 -1.89
CA ILE A 238 -9.47 -7.28 -2.04
C ILE A 238 -10.33 -8.21 -2.91
N LEU A 239 -11.66 -8.23 -2.73
CA LEU A 239 -12.58 -9.01 -3.56
C LEU A 239 -12.47 -8.61 -5.03
N SER A 240 -12.40 -7.31 -5.32
CA SER A 240 -12.19 -6.80 -6.68
C SER A 240 -10.87 -7.30 -7.29
N VAL A 241 -9.77 -7.30 -6.53
CA VAL A 241 -8.48 -7.84 -6.98
C VAL A 241 -8.55 -9.36 -7.22
N ILE A 242 -9.25 -10.12 -6.38
CA ILE A 242 -9.45 -11.56 -6.61
C ILE A 242 -10.30 -11.80 -7.88
N ALA A 243 -11.35 -11.00 -8.06
CA ALA A 243 -12.26 -11.10 -9.19
C ALA A 243 -11.55 -10.86 -10.53
N TYR A 244 -10.82 -9.76 -10.66
CA TYR A 244 -10.31 -9.26 -11.94
C TYR A 244 -8.79 -9.35 -12.11
N GLY A 245 -8.05 -9.67 -11.05
CA GLY A 245 -6.59 -9.80 -11.09
C GLY A 245 -6.08 -11.00 -11.90
N THR A 246 -4.78 -11.01 -12.13
CA THR A 246 -4.03 -12.19 -12.60
C THR A 246 -3.90 -13.24 -11.50
N THR A 247 -3.39 -14.43 -11.80
CA THR A 247 -3.05 -15.42 -10.76
C THR A 247 -2.02 -14.86 -9.76
N ASP A 248 -0.97 -14.18 -10.24
CA ASP A 248 0.08 -13.61 -9.39
C ASP A 248 -0.46 -12.62 -8.35
N SER A 249 -1.40 -11.75 -8.74
CA SER A 249 -2.05 -10.80 -7.82
C SER A 249 -3.15 -11.44 -6.97
N ARG A 250 -3.80 -12.49 -7.46
CA ARG A 250 -4.85 -13.23 -6.74
C ARG A 250 -4.30 -14.03 -5.57
N ILE A 251 -3.10 -14.60 -5.69
CA ILE A 251 -2.42 -15.35 -4.61
C ILE A 251 -2.32 -14.53 -3.31
N PRO A 252 -1.64 -13.36 -3.27
CA PRO A 252 -1.56 -12.57 -2.06
C PRO A 252 -2.93 -12.01 -1.66
N ALA A 253 -3.79 -11.63 -2.60
CA ALA A 253 -5.13 -11.12 -2.28
C ALA A 253 -5.99 -12.12 -1.52
N ALA A 254 -6.11 -13.36 -2.01
CA ALA A 254 -6.89 -14.40 -1.35
C ALA A 254 -6.27 -14.77 0.01
N ASN A 255 -4.94 -14.93 0.06
CA ASN A 255 -4.27 -15.26 1.30
C ASN A 255 -4.46 -14.19 2.40
N LEU A 256 -4.34 -12.92 2.03
CA LEU A 256 -4.55 -11.81 2.96
C LEU A 256 -6.02 -11.66 3.35
N LEU A 257 -6.97 -11.86 2.43
CA LEU A 257 -8.41 -11.87 2.75
C LEU A 257 -8.70 -12.87 3.87
N PHE A 258 -8.21 -14.11 3.73
CA PHE A 258 -8.43 -15.16 4.72
C PHE A 258 -7.61 -15.00 6.01
N HIS A 259 -6.51 -14.24 5.97
CA HIS A 259 -5.76 -13.88 7.17
C HIS A 259 -6.52 -12.87 8.04
N TYR A 260 -7.03 -11.80 7.43
CA TYR A 260 -7.71 -10.71 8.15
C TYR A 260 -9.20 -10.98 8.40
N TRP A 261 -9.86 -11.74 7.52
CA TRP A 261 -11.26 -12.16 7.64
C TRP A 261 -11.39 -13.69 7.62
N PRO A 262 -10.96 -14.38 8.68
CA PRO A 262 -11.04 -15.84 8.73
C PRO A 262 -12.49 -16.32 8.72
N LEU A 263 -12.87 -17.14 7.73
CA LEU A 263 -14.18 -17.79 7.69
C LEU A 263 -14.24 -18.91 8.74
N ALA A 264 -15.32 -18.95 9.53
CA ALA A 264 -15.43 -19.75 10.75
C ALA A 264 -15.11 -21.25 10.59
N LYS A 265 -15.48 -21.88 9.46
CA LYS A 265 -15.15 -23.29 9.18
C LYS A 265 -13.84 -23.52 8.41
N ALA A 266 -13.30 -22.51 7.72
CA ALA A 266 -12.04 -22.63 6.98
C ALA A 266 -10.84 -22.85 7.92
N VAL A 267 -10.92 -22.34 9.15
CA VAL A 267 -9.83 -22.40 10.15
C VAL A 267 -9.90 -23.64 11.05
N ALA A 268 -11.06 -24.30 11.15
CA ALA A 268 -11.29 -25.40 12.10
C ALA A 268 -10.68 -26.75 11.65
N GLY A 269 -10.55 -26.99 10.35
CA GLY A 269 -10.03 -28.26 9.83
C GLY A 269 -8.52 -28.29 9.57
N ASP A 270 -7.89 -27.15 9.27
CA ASP A 270 -6.61 -27.19 8.56
C ASP A 270 -5.71 -25.97 8.80
N ARG A 271 -5.35 -25.72 10.07
CA ARG A 271 -4.30 -24.73 10.42
C ARG A 271 -2.93 -25.02 9.78
N ARG A 272 -2.76 -26.18 9.13
CA ARG A 272 -1.54 -26.57 8.41
C ARG A 272 -1.51 -26.12 6.95
N THR A 273 -2.64 -25.70 6.36
CA THR A 273 -2.71 -25.40 4.91
C THR A 273 -2.78 -23.93 4.50
N VAL A 274 -2.84 -22.99 5.45
CA VAL A 274 -2.62 -21.57 5.11
C VAL A 274 -1.10 -21.38 4.95
N GLN A 275 -0.60 -21.52 3.73
CA GLN A 275 0.83 -21.44 3.39
C GLN A 275 1.38 -20.01 3.39
N TYR A 276 0.52 -19.00 3.38
CA TYR A 276 0.91 -17.58 3.42
C TYR A 276 1.36 -17.19 4.83
N LYS A 277 2.61 -17.52 5.13
CA LYS A 277 3.25 -17.20 6.41
C LYS A 277 3.57 -15.71 6.48
N ILE A 278 2.59 -14.93 6.91
CA ILE A 278 2.74 -13.48 7.18
C ILE A 278 3.79 -13.20 8.26
N HIS A 279 4.03 -14.20 9.12
CA HIS A 279 5.01 -14.17 10.17
C HIS A 279 5.81 -15.48 10.10
N GLY A 280 7.14 -15.39 10.05
CA GLY A 280 7.99 -16.57 9.90
C GLY A 280 7.86 -17.50 11.11
N ASN A 281 7.29 -18.69 10.91
CA ASN A 281 7.41 -19.78 11.86
C ASN A 281 8.72 -20.52 11.58
N LYS A 282 9.56 -20.66 12.62
CA LYS A 282 10.80 -21.47 12.68
C LYS A 282 10.71 -22.72 11.79
N THR A 283 11.30 -22.66 10.60
CA THR A 283 11.71 -23.85 9.85
C THR A 283 13.23 -23.94 9.85
N ARG A 284 13.72 -25.17 9.94
CA ARG A 284 15.07 -25.58 10.35
C ARG A 284 16.19 -25.22 9.36
N SER A 285 15.89 -24.47 8.30
CA SER A 285 16.80 -24.15 7.18
C SER A 285 17.29 -22.70 7.13
N ASP A 286 16.76 -21.80 7.95
CA ASP A 286 17.14 -20.37 7.88
C ASP A 286 18.25 -20.06 8.89
N ILE A 287 19.44 -20.62 8.63
CA ILE A 287 20.64 -20.46 9.48
C ILE A 287 21.06 -18.98 9.61
N ALA A 288 20.65 -18.11 8.67
CA ALA A 288 20.97 -16.68 8.71
C ALA A 288 20.15 -15.87 9.74
N LEU A 289 18.97 -16.34 10.18
CA LEU A 289 18.09 -15.58 11.10
C LEU A 289 18.18 -16.02 12.57
N PHE A 290 18.88 -17.13 12.87
CA PHE A 290 19.01 -17.62 14.24
C PHE A 290 19.90 -16.75 15.13
N LEU A 291 20.74 -15.88 14.55
CA LEU A 291 21.71 -15.06 15.28
C LEU A 291 21.14 -13.72 15.79
N THR A 292 19.97 -13.27 15.34
CA THR A 292 19.48 -11.90 15.62
C THR A 292 18.30 -11.81 16.60
N GLY A 293 17.65 -12.92 16.98
CA GLY A 293 16.59 -12.90 18.00
C GLY A 293 15.32 -12.10 17.62
N ILE A 294 15.12 -11.79 16.34
CA ILE A 294 14.03 -10.94 15.85
C ILE A 294 12.71 -11.72 15.80
N VAL A 295 11.69 -11.21 16.50
CA VAL A 295 10.29 -11.61 16.29
C VAL A 295 9.90 -11.18 14.87
N LEU A 296 9.59 -12.12 13.98
CA LEU A 296 9.15 -11.80 12.61
C LEU A 296 7.78 -11.11 12.66
N VAL A 297 7.78 -9.78 12.62
CA VAL A 297 6.63 -8.93 12.25
C VAL A 297 6.62 -8.79 10.73
N ALA A 298 5.42 -8.72 10.15
CA ALA A 298 5.24 -8.71 8.70
C ALA A 298 6.01 -7.57 8.03
N TRP A 299 6.01 -6.37 8.62
CA TRP A 299 6.77 -5.22 8.17
C TRP A 299 7.36 -4.45 9.37
N THR A 300 8.34 -3.59 9.12
CA THR A 300 9.01 -2.82 10.19
C THR A 300 8.64 -1.33 10.11
N PRO A 301 8.32 -0.68 11.25
CA PRO A 301 8.05 0.75 11.30
C PRO A 301 9.21 1.57 10.77
N THR A 302 8.89 2.72 10.17
CA THR A 302 9.90 3.71 9.75
C THR A 302 10.72 4.18 10.95
N ARG A 303 12.04 4.27 10.78
CA ARG A 303 12.96 4.79 11.82
C ARG A 303 12.66 6.26 12.11
N CYS A 304 13.06 6.72 13.29
CA CYS A 304 12.91 8.11 13.68
C CYS A 304 13.67 9.00 12.70
N GLN A 305 13.00 10.06 12.25
CA GLN A 305 13.51 11.02 11.27
C GLN A 305 13.93 12.35 11.91
N HIS A 306 13.88 12.46 13.24
CA HIS A 306 14.36 13.65 13.94
C HIS A 306 15.89 13.74 13.82
N LYS A 307 16.42 14.87 13.34
CA LYS A 307 17.86 15.08 13.07
C LYS A 307 18.75 14.78 14.29
N ASP A 308 18.36 15.29 15.45
CA ASP A 308 19.11 15.12 16.71
C ASP A 308 18.70 13.88 17.52
N CYS A 309 18.17 12.84 16.86
CA CYS A 309 17.75 11.61 17.53
C CYS A 309 18.96 10.84 18.08
N SER A 310 19.06 10.74 19.40
CA SER A 310 20.14 10.04 20.12
C SER A 310 19.74 8.68 20.69
N SER A 311 18.51 8.22 20.48
CA SER A 311 18.14 6.85 20.85
C SER A 311 18.97 5.85 20.02
N GLY A 312 19.35 4.71 20.62
CA GLY A 312 20.26 3.73 20.01
C GLY A 312 19.67 2.93 18.83
N ASP A 313 20.29 1.77 18.53
CA ASP A 313 20.21 1.05 17.24
C ASP A 313 18.83 0.69 16.66
N GLU A 314 17.75 0.59 17.45
CA GLU A 314 16.44 0.26 16.88
C GLU A 314 15.65 1.48 16.40
N ASN A 315 15.71 2.63 17.08
CA ASN A 315 15.10 3.93 16.71
C ASN A 315 13.72 3.88 16.02
N LEU A 316 12.86 2.90 16.31
CA LEU A 316 11.59 2.72 15.61
C LEU A 316 10.58 3.78 16.03
N SER A 317 9.85 4.30 15.04
CA SER A 317 8.83 5.32 15.28
C SER A 317 7.53 4.71 15.78
N ILE A 318 6.91 5.38 16.75
CA ILE A 318 5.60 5.02 17.31
C ILE A 318 4.57 6.13 17.10
N ARG A 319 5.01 7.29 16.62
CA ARG A 319 4.20 8.47 16.39
C ARG A 319 4.62 9.16 15.10
N LYS A 320 3.71 9.93 14.53
CA LYS A 320 3.90 10.74 13.32
C LYS A 320 3.37 12.16 13.56
N CYS A 321 4.11 13.16 13.10
CA CYS A 321 3.74 14.58 13.23
C CYS A 321 3.39 15.15 11.85
N TYR A 322 2.26 15.85 11.72
CA TYR A 322 1.83 16.46 10.46
C TYR A 322 2.11 17.97 10.34
N ASN A 323 2.63 18.61 11.40
CA ASN A 323 2.93 20.04 11.38
C ASN A 323 4.09 20.32 10.39
N SER A 324 3.82 21.06 9.32
CA SER A 324 4.76 21.32 8.22
C SER A 324 6.06 21.97 8.67
N SER A 325 5.96 23.03 9.47
CA SER A 325 7.12 23.78 9.96
C SER A 325 8.01 22.93 10.87
N PHE A 326 7.41 22.16 11.78
CA PHE A 326 8.16 21.23 12.63
C PHE A 326 8.88 20.15 11.81
N CYS A 327 8.21 19.59 10.78
CA CYS A 327 8.82 18.57 9.91
C CYS A 327 10.02 19.12 9.13
N ALA A 328 9.90 20.33 8.57
CA ALA A 328 10.97 20.98 7.84
C ALA A 328 12.17 21.31 8.75
N GLU A 329 11.91 21.90 9.92
CA GLU A 329 12.97 22.33 10.86
C GLU A 329 13.73 21.13 11.46
N PHE A 330 13.01 20.17 12.03
CA PHE A 330 13.60 19.06 12.79
C PHE A 330 13.85 17.79 11.98
N GLY A 331 13.37 17.72 10.74
CA GLY A 331 13.45 16.51 9.90
C GLY A 331 14.01 16.69 8.48
N ASP A 332 14.16 17.91 7.97
CA ASP A 332 14.49 18.17 6.55
C ASP A 332 13.56 17.41 5.59
N SER A 333 12.32 17.17 6.01
CA SER A 333 11.36 16.40 5.25
C SER A 333 10.00 17.10 5.28
N PRO A 334 9.18 16.92 4.24
CA PRO A 334 7.80 17.31 4.33
C PRO A 334 7.07 16.37 5.31
N PRO A 335 5.88 16.76 5.80
CA PRO A 335 5.03 15.88 6.60
C PRO A 335 4.74 14.50 5.96
N PRO A 336 4.41 13.48 6.77
CA PRO A 336 4.57 13.44 8.22
C PRO A 336 6.02 13.12 8.63
N LEU A 337 6.47 13.72 9.75
CA LEU A 337 7.73 13.34 10.40
C LEU A 337 7.51 12.17 11.38
N PHE A 338 8.28 11.10 11.20
CA PHE A 338 8.20 9.89 12.05
C PHE A 338 9.09 10.00 13.30
N LEU A 339 8.49 9.78 14.48
CA LEU A 339 9.12 10.01 15.78
C LEU A 339 9.12 8.76 16.66
N CYS A 340 10.28 8.44 17.25
CA CYS A 340 10.40 7.46 18.32
C CYS A 340 9.74 7.96 19.62
N SER A 341 9.68 7.09 20.62
CA SER A 341 9.06 7.41 21.92
C SER A 341 9.74 8.55 22.67
N ASN A 342 11.04 8.77 22.47
CA ASN A 342 11.79 9.85 23.11
C ASN A 342 11.58 11.18 22.38
N CYS A 343 11.83 11.22 21.06
CA CYS A 343 11.63 12.42 20.24
C CYS A 343 10.16 12.88 20.25
N ALA A 344 9.20 11.97 20.40
CA ALA A 344 7.80 12.35 20.50
C ALA A 344 7.41 12.99 21.86
N LYS A 345 8.24 12.86 22.91
CA LYS A 345 8.02 13.55 24.19
C LYS A 345 8.58 14.97 24.17
N SER A 346 9.61 15.23 23.36
CA SER A 346 10.24 16.55 23.21
C SER A 346 9.50 17.48 22.25
N VAL A 347 8.43 17.01 21.59
CA VAL A 347 7.60 17.85 20.73
C VAL A 347 6.95 18.99 21.55
N PRO A 348 7.09 20.26 21.13
CA PRO A 348 6.48 21.42 21.80
C PRO A 348 4.96 21.30 21.95
N GLU A 349 4.40 21.84 23.03
CA GLU A 349 2.95 21.75 23.33
C GLU A 349 2.06 22.30 22.20
N ASN A 350 2.50 23.37 21.52
CA ASN A 350 1.77 23.96 20.39
C ASN A 350 1.72 23.06 19.15
N VAL A 351 2.57 22.03 19.07
CA VAL A 351 2.64 21.07 17.95
C VAL A 351 2.02 19.71 18.33
N LYS A 352 1.77 19.45 19.62
CA LYS A 352 1.29 18.13 20.09
C LYS A 352 -0.07 17.73 19.53
N SER A 353 -0.92 18.69 19.16
CA SER A 353 -2.19 18.46 18.47
C SER A 353 -1.99 17.72 17.14
N SER A 354 -0.89 17.99 16.44
CA SER A 354 -0.51 17.38 15.15
C SER A 354 0.22 16.05 15.27
N VAL A 355 0.37 15.52 16.49
CA VAL A 355 1.09 14.26 16.75
C VAL A 355 0.11 13.11 16.93
N HIS A 356 0.12 12.20 15.97
CA HIS A 356 -0.77 11.05 15.92
C HIS A 356 0.00 9.74 16.18
N PRO A 357 -0.69 8.69 16.65
CA PRO A 357 -0.16 7.33 16.66
C PRO A 357 0.33 6.90 15.28
N TYR A 358 1.46 6.19 15.25
CA TYR A 358 1.87 5.44 14.07
C TYR A 358 1.53 3.96 14.32
N CYS A 359 0.53 3.48 13.59
CA CYS A 359 0.04 2.11 13.69
C CYS A 359 1.19 1.12 13.49
N GLN A 360 1.38 0.23 14.46
CA GLN A 360 2.39 -0.81 14.43
C GLN A 360 1.84 -2.06 13.73
N PRO A 361 2.72 -2.90 13.14
CA PRO A 361 2.31 -4.13 12.47
C PRO A 361 1.46 -5.01 13.38
N LEU A 362 0.41 -5.63 12.83
CA LEU A 362 -0.44 -6.53 13.61
C LEU A 362 0.37 -7.74 14.08
N SER A 363 0.33 -7.98 15.39
CA SER A 363 1.07 -9.11 15.98
C SER A 363 0.52 -10.46 15.49
N ALA A 364 1.39 -11.44 15.27
CA ALA A 364 1.06 -12.82 14.92
C ALA A 364 0.27 -13.59 16.00
N LEU A 365 -0.01 -12.95 17.15
CA LEU A 365 -0.66 -13.57 18.29
C LEU A 365 -2.04 -14.15 17.90
N ALA A 366 -2.47 -15.17 18.65
CA ALA A 366 -3.71 -15.90 18.41
C ALA A 366 -4.93 -14.96 18.23
N ASN A 367 -5.94 -15.40 17.48
CA ASN A 367 -7.18 -14.66 17.22
C ASN A 367 -8.06 -14.54 18.48
N VAL A 368 -7.56 -13.84 19.50
CA VAL A 368 -8.09 -13.74 20.86
C VAL A 368 -8.18 -12.26 21.25
N CYS A 369 -9.20 -11.92 22.04
CA CYS A 369 -9.43 -10.60 22.60
C CYS A 369 -8.21 -10.14 23.41
N GLN A 370 -7.70 -8.96 23.06
CA GLN A 370 -6.56 -8.30 23.69
C GLN A 370 -6.97 -7.25 24.73
N ASN A 371 -8.27 -7.06 24.95
CA ASN A 371 -8.74 -6.17 26.00
C ASN A 371 -8.34 -6.72 27.38
N LYS A 372 -7.53 -5.96 28.13
CA LYS A 372 -7.01 -6.36 29.45
C LYS A 372 -8.13 -6.65 30.46
N GLU A 373 -9.26 -5.96 30.35
CA GLU A 373 -10.43 -6.09 31.22
C GLU A 373 -11.50 -7.06 30.68
N CYS A 374 -11.13 -7.98 29.77
CA CYS A 374 -12.08 -8.89 29.14
C CYS A 374 -12.64 -9.94 30.13
N SER A 375 -13.93 -9.79 30.44
CA SER A 375 -14.69 -10.73 31.28
C SER A 375 -15.49 -11.79 30.48
N SER A 376 -15.20 -11.97 29.18
CA SER A 376 -15.96 -12.87 28.31
C SER A 376 -15.46 -14.31 28.42
N ASN A 377 -16.38 -15.27 28.43
CA ASN A 377 -16.08 -16.70 28.34
C ASN A 377 -15.61 -17.08 26.93
N ASN A 378 -16.22 -16.49 25.90
CA ASN A 378 -15.74 -16.59 24.53
C ASN A 378 -14.82 -15.39 24.23
N ARG A 379 -13.52 -15.65 24.17
CA ARG A 379 -12.49 -14.64 23.89
C ARG A 379 -12.06 -14.61 22.43
N ILE A 380 -12.71 -15.32 21.52
CA ILE A 380 -12.39 -15.23 20.08
C ILE A 380 -12.62 -13.79 19.62
N ALA A 381 -11.61 -13.21 18.97
CA ALA A 381 -11.73 -11.87 18.43
C ALA A 381 -12.60 -11.88 17.16
N VAL A 382 -13.55 -10.94 17.11
CA VAL A 382 -14.49 -10.72 16.00
C VAL A 382 -14.31 -9.35 15.36
N CYS A 383 -13.54 -8.48 16.02
CA CYS A 383 -13.26 -7.13 15.61
C CYS A 383 -11.77 -6.81 15.78
N ILE A 384 -11.21 -6.06 14.83
CA ILE A 384 -9.90 -5.40 14.98
C ILE A 384 -10.11 -3.90 14.81
N CYS A 385 -9.74 -3.11 15.82
CA CYS A 385 -9.92 -1.66 15.79
C CYS A 385 -8.59 -0.95 15.52
N PHE A 386 -8.62 -0.01 14.57
CA PHE A 386 -7.47 0.78 14.14
C PHE A 386 -7.51 2.24 14.61
N SER A 387 -8.49 2.62 15.44
CA SER A 387 -8.61 4.01 15.90
C SER A 387 -7.45 4.43 16.80
N ASP A 388 -7.08 5.71 16.72
CA ASP A 388 -6.02 6.31 17.54
C ASP A 388 -6.20 6.04 19.04
N VAL A 389 -7.44 6.06 19.52
CA VAL A 389 -7.79 5.79 20.93
C VAL A 389 -7.46 4.34 21.28
N CYS A 390 -7.89 3.39 20.45
CA CYS A 390 -7.63 1.97 20.67
C CYS A 390 -6.14 1.62 20.54
N LEU A 391 -5.44 2.21 19.56
CA LEU A 391 -4.00 2.05 19.36
C LEU A 391 -3.22 2.48 20.62
N ARG A 392 -3.51 3.65 21.19
CA ARG A 392 -2.83 4.15 22.40
C ARG A 392 -2.95 3.19 23.59
N THR A 393 -4.06 2.47 23.71
CA THR A 393 -4.27 1.50 24.80
C THR A 393 -3.53 0.17 24.63
N ASN A 394 -3.06 -0.12 23.42
CA ASN A 394 -2.48 -1.40 23.03
C ASN A 394 -1.09 -1.26 22.42
N ASN A 395 -0.26 -0.38 22.98
CA ASN A 395 1.12 -0.13 22.52
C ASN A 395 1.22 0.19 21.02
N PHE A 396 0.23 0.93 20.51
CA PHE A 396 0.13 1.33 19.11
C PHE A 396 -0.10 0.17 18.12
N ILE A 397 -0.43 -1.03 18.59
CA ILE A 397 -0.84 -2.19 17.78
C ILE A 397 -2.38 -2.21 17.69
N PRO A 398 -2.99 -2.49 16.50
CA PRO A 398 -4.44 -2.58 16.37
C PRO A 398 -5.07 -3.53 17.39
N LEU A 399 -6.20 -3.12 17.98
CA LEU A 399 -6.79 -3.78 19.13
C LEU A 399 -7.79 -4.84 18.71
N ARG A 400 -7.50 -6.12 19.02
CA ARG A 400 -8.44 -7.23 18.81
C ARG A 400 -9.45 -7.35 19.94
N LEU A 401 -10.73 -7.41 19.60
CA LEU A 401 -11.84 -7.49 20.57
C LEU A 401 -12.76 -8.67 20.28
N CYS A 402 -13.17 -9.40 21.32
CA CYS A 402 -14.32 -10.30 21.23
C CYS A 402 -15.63 -9.50 21.18
N GLN A 403 -16.72 -10.17 20.79
CA GLN A 403 -18.03 -9.53 20.59
C GLN A 403 -18.43 -8.64 21.79
N LYS A 404 -18.41 -9.20 23.00
CA LYS A 404 -18.77 -8.46 24.23
C LYS A 404 -17.92 -7.21 24.46
N CYS A 405 -16.63 -7.23 24.13
CA CYS A 405 -15.76 -6.07 24.31
C CYS A 405 -15.93 -5.05 23.17
N HIS A 406 -16.22 -5.52 21.96
CA HIS A 406 -16.54 -4.67 20.82
C HIS A 406 -17.83 -3.88 21.10
N ASP A 407 -18.92 -4.56 21.48
CA ASP A 407 -20.21 -3.92 21.75
C ASP A 407 -20.09 -2.86 22.85
N ARG A 408 -19.31 -3.13 23.90
CA ARG A 408 -19.11 -2.18 25.01
C ARG A 408 -18.25 -0.97 24.64
N LYS A 409 -17.17 -1.16 23.87
CA LYS A 409 -16.24 -0.07 23.53
C LYS A 409 -16.72 0.76 22.35
N HIS A 410 -17.56 0.21 21.49
CA HIS A 410 -17.95 0.82 20.22
C HIS A 410 -19.47 0.98 20.04
N ALA A 411 -20.26 0.92 21.12
CA ALA A 411 -21.69 1.23 21.05
C ALA A 411 -21.95 2.68 20.61
N ASP A 412 -21.21 3.63 21.19
CA ASP A 412 -21.48 5.07 21.04
C ASP A 412 -20.39 5.82 20.24
N VAL A 413 -19.39 5.10 19.72
CA VAL A 413 -18.26 5.69 19.02
C VAL A 413 -18.05 5.02 17.67
N GLN A 414 -18.03 5.81 16.61
CA GLN A 414 -17.64 5.34 15.29
C GLN A 414 -16.12 5.28 15.21
N HIS A 415 -15.58 4.06 15.20
CA HIS A 415 -14.18 3.77 14.97
C HIS A 415 -14.01 2.98 13.67
N ILE A 416 -12.87 3.12 13.00
CA ILE A 416 -12.49 2.23 11.90
C ILE A 416 -12.22 0.84 12.48
N CYS A 417 -13.15 -0.07 12.20
CA CYS A 417 -13.15 -1.43 12.70
C CYS A 417 -13.23 -2.42 11.54
N LEU A 418 -12.37 -3.43 11.62
CA LEU A 418 -12.49 -4.63 10.83
C LEU A 418 -13.57 -5.52 11.43
N THR A 419 -14.62 -5.80 10.66
CA THR A 419 -15.70 -6.73 11.02
C THR A 419 -15.83 -7.83 9.97
N ASN A 420 -16.70 -8.81 10.22
CA ASN A 420 -16.96 -9.90 9.29
C ASN A 420 -17.40 -9.40 7.90
N ILE A 421 -17.03 -10.16 6.87
CA ILE A 421 -17.50 -9.94 5.50
C ILE A 421 -19.02 -10.19 5.47
N LEU A 422 -19.76 -9.27 4.85
CA LEU A 422 -21.20 -9.40 4.64
C LEU A 422 -21.49 -10.58 3.71
N LYS A 423 -22.69 -11.18 3.84
CA LYS A 423 -23.13 -12.20 2.87
C LYS A 423 -23.35 -11.54 1.51
N PRO A 424 -23.17 -12.27 0.39
CA PRO A 424 -23.31 -11.71 -0.95
C PRO A 424 -24.68 -11.05 -1.15
N TRP A 425 -25.73 -11.65 -0.58
CA TRP A 425 -27.12 -11.23 -0.73
C TRP A 425 -27.45 -9.94 0.03
N ASP A 426 -26.66 -9.60 1.04
CA ASP A 426 -26.83 -8.39 1.87
C ASP A 426 -25.93 -7.23 1.39
N CYS A 427 -25.16 -7.45 0.32
CA CYS A 427 -24.22 -6.48 -0.23
C CYS A 427 -24.88 -5.53 -1.25
N ASP A 428 -24.25 -4.38 -1.49
CA ASP A 428 -24.54 -3.56 -2.66
C ASP A 428 -24.22 -4.31 -3.97
N LYS A 429 -24.84 -3.88 -5.08
CA LYS A 429 -24.73 -4.55 -6.38
C LYS A 429 -23.28 -4.77 -6.85
N ASN A 430 -22.40 -3.79 -6.64
CA ASN A 430 -21.01 -3.88 -7.08
C ASN A 430 -20.26 -4.93 -6.25
N THR A 431 -20.37 -4.86 -4.92
CA THR A 431 -19.75 -5.83 -4.01
C THR A 431 -20.29 -7.25 -4.23
N PHE A 432 -21.59 -7.38 -4.53
CA PHE A 432 -22.20 -8.66 -4.90
C PHE A 432 -21.58 -9.25 -6.17
N CYS A 433 -21.49 -8.46 -7.25
CA CYS A 433 -20.86 -8.88 -8.50
C CYS A 433 -19.41 -9.30 -8.29
N ASP A 434 -18.63 -8.49 -7.58
CA ASP A 434 -17.22 -8.77 -7.31
C ASP A 434 -17.06 -10.05 -6.49
N MET A 435 -17.94 -10.31 -5.50
CA MET A 435 -17.88 -11.54 -4.71
C MET A 435 -18.19 -12.79 -5.55
N VAL A 436 -19.20 -12.74 -6.42
CA VAL A 436 -19.53 -13.85 -7.33
C VAL A 436 -18.37 -14.10 -8.30
N ILE A 437 -17.84 -13.05 -8.92
CA ILE A 437 -16.71 -13.17 -9.86
C ILE A 437 -15.45 -13.63 -9.13
N ALA A 438 -15.18 -13.18 -7.91
CA ALA A 438 -14.06 -13.65 -7.10
C ALA A 438 -14.14 -15.15 -6.83
N ILE A 439 -15.31 -15.67 -6.43
CA ILE A 439 -15.52 -17.12 -6.24
C ILE A 439 -15.27 -17.87 -7.55
N VAL A 440 -15.85 -17.38 -8.65
CA VAL A 440 -15.68 -17.99 -9.99
C VAL A 440 -14.21 -18.01 -10.40
N SER A 441 -13.50 -16.89 -10.25
CA SER A 441 -12.08 -16.76 -10.61
C SER A 441 -11.18 -17.67 -9.77
N LEU A 442 -11.47 -17.83 -8.47
CA LEU A 442 -10.75 -18.78 -7.61
C LEU A 442 -10.98 -20.24 -8.04
N LEU A 443 -12.23 -20.61 -8.35
CA LEU A 443 -12.55 -21.95 -8.83
C LEU A 443 -11.94 -22.26 -10.20
N LYS A 444 -11.79 -21.24 -11.08
CA LYS A 444 -11.19 -21.38 -12.42
C LYS A 444 -9.69 -21.69 -12.41
N GLU A 445 -8.99 -21.47 -11.29
CA GLU A 445 -7.56 -21.76 -11.19
C GLU A 445 -7.22 -23.23 -11.49
N THR A 446 -8.14 -24.17 -11.24
CA THR A 446 -7.96 -25.60 -11.56
C THR A 446 -8.03 -25.90 -13.05
N SER A 447 -8.81 -25.13 -13.82
CA SER A 447 -8.84 -25.23 -15.29
C SER A 447 -7.51 -24.78 -15.89
N ILE A 448 -6.97 -23.65 -15.42
CA ILE A 448 -5.69 -23.12 -15.90
C ILE A 448 -4.55 -24.11 -15.62
N MET A 449 -4.60 -24.80 -14.48
CA MET A 449 -3.67 -25.89 -14.20
C MET A 449 -3.70 -27.01 -15.22
N LEU A 450 -4.89 -27.46 -15.62
CA LEU A 450 -5.02 -28.53 -16.59
C LEU A 450 -4.44 -28.14 -17.94
N ASP A 451 -4.67 -26.90 -18.37
CA ASP A 451 -4.08 -26.36 -19.58
C ASP A 451 -2.55 -26.37 -19.51
N ILE A 452 -1.97 -25.98 -18.36
CA ILE A 452 -0.52 -26.08 -18.12
C ILE A 452 -0.02 -27.54 -18.13
N VAL A 453 -0.78 -28.48 -17.56
CA VAL A 453 -0.42 -29.91 -17.61
C VAL A 453 -0.50 -30.45 -19.04
N ALA A 454 -1.41 -29.95 -19.86
CA ALA A 454 -1.50 -30.29 -21.28
C ALA A 454 -0.31 -29.73 -22.07
N THR A 455 0.11 -28.49 -21.81
CA THR A 455 1.31 -27.89 -22.46
C THR A 455 2.61 -28.55 -22.02
N LYS A 456 2.68 -29.17 -20.83
CA LYS A 456 3.83 -30.00 -20.40
C LYS A 456 4.12 -31.21 -21.31
N LYS A 457 3.16 -31.61 -22.18
CA LYS A 457 3.41 -32.63 -23.21
C LYS A 457 4.28 -32.12 -24.38
N LEU A 458 4.58 -30.82 -24.43
CA LEU A 458 5.49 -30.23 -25.42
C LEU A 458 6.96 -30.62 -25.16
N PRO A 459 7.81 -30.71 -26.19
CA PRO A 459 9.24 -30.98 -26.04
C PRO A 459 9.96 -29.92 -25.18
N LYS A 460 10.97 -30.34 -24.40
CA LYS A 460 11.75 -29.46 -23.49
C LYS A 460 12.39 -28.24 -24.17
N TRP A 461 12.83 -28.38 -25.43
CA TRP A 461 13.42 -27.28 -26.19
C TRP A 461 12.40 -26.18 -26.52
N LEU A 462 11.14 -26.55 -26.75
CA LEU A 462 10.02 -25.64 -26.98
C LEU A 462 9.65 -24.91 -25.68
N GLN A 463 9.63 -25.63 -24.56
CA GLN A 463 9.39 -25.04 -23.24
C GLN A 463 10.46 -24.01 -22.85
N GLN A 464 11.72 -24.21 -23.25
CA GLN A 464 12.81 -23.25 -22.99
C GLN A 464 12.69 -21.97 -23.84
N LEU A 465 12.23 -22.08 -25.09
CA LEU A 465 12.00 -20.91 -25.96
C LEU A 465 10.81 -20.07 -25.50
N GLU A 466 9.80 -20.69 -24.90
CA GLU A 466 8.62 -20.03 -24.34
C GLU A 466 8.85 -19.43 -22.93
N GLY A 467 10.05 -19.54 -22.37
CA GLY A 467 10.37 -19.00 -21.04
C GLY A 467 9.64 -19.72 -19.90
N CYS A 468 9.34 -21.01 -20.06
CA CYS A 468 8.59 -21.79 -19.07
C CYS A 468 9.38 -21.90 -17.74
N PRO A 469 8.75 -21.70 -16.57
CA PRO A 469 9.44 -21.68 -15.27
C PRO A 469 10.13 -23.00 -14.93
N THR A 470 11.10 -22.97 -14.01
CA THR A 470 11.80 -24.19 -13.55
C THR A 470 10.85 -25.20 -12.89
N SER A 471 11.24 -26.48 -12.82
CA SER A 471 10.38 -27.54 -12.27
C SER A 471 9.95 -27.30 -10.82
N GLU A 472 10.77 -26.62 -10.01
CA GLU A 472 10.44 -26.27 -8.62
C GLU A 472 9.43 -25.12 -8.54
N GLN A 473 9.67 -24.03 -9.28
CA GLN A 473 8.73 -22.90 -9.38
C GLN A 473 7.37 -23.35 -9.93
N GLN A 474 7.36 -24.26 -10.90
CA GLN A 474 6.13 -24.85 -11.43
C GLN A 474 5.34 -25.65 -10.39
N LYS A 475 6.01 -26.30 -9.45
CA LYS A 475 5.37 -27.06 -8.38
C LYS A 475 4.81 -26.13 -7.31
N GLU A 476 5.55 -25.10 -6.94
CA GLU A 476 5.09 -24.07 -5.98
C GLU A 476 3.85 -23.35 -6.50
N MET A 477 3.89 -22.84 -7.75
CA MET A 477 2.72 -22.24 -8.41
C MET A 477 1.55 -23.21 -8.52
N ALA A 478 1.81 -24.51 -8.57
CA ALA A 478 0.77 -25.51 -8.56
C ALA A 478 0.11 -25.64 -7.16
N ASP A 479 0.90 -25.72 -6.10
CA ASP A 479 0.35 -25.76 -4.75
C ASP A 479 -0.45 -24.48 -4.42
N GLU A 480 0.00 -23.31 -4.87
CA GLU A 480 -0.71 -22.04 -4.71
C GLU A 480 -2.06 -22.00 -5.43
N ARG A 481 -2.11 -22.40 -6.71
CA ARG A 481 -3.36 -22.46 -7.49
C ARG A 481 -4.36 -23.46 -6.91
N ARG A 482 -3.90 -24.61 -6.38
CA ARG A 482 -4.75 -25.55 -5.64
C ARG A 482 -5.34 -24.87 -4.40
N MET A 483 -4.53 -24.13 -3.66
CA MET A 483 -4.97 -23.40 -2.48
C MET A 483 -6.00 -22.31 -2.81
N LEU A 484 -5.79 -21.55 -3.90
CA LEU A 484 -6.78 -20.59 -4.41
C LEU A 484 -8.13 -21.25 -4.68
N SER A 485 -8.13 -22.42 -5.31
CA SER A 485 -9.39 -23.13 -5.59
C SER A 485 -10.13 -23.55 -4.31
N ARG A 486 -9.39 -23.90 -3.24
CA ARG A 486 -9.97 -24.19 -1.92
C ARG A 486 -10.58 -22.96 -1.27
N TYR A 487 -9.94 -21.79 -1.40
CA TYR A 487 -10.53 -20.52 -0.96
C TYR A 487 -11.87 -20.25 -1.67
N GLY A 488 -11.96 -20.53 -2.97
CA GLY A 488 -13.21 -20.42 -3.72
C GLY A 488 -14.34 -21.28 -3.13
N ILE A 489 -14.04 -22.54 -2.80
CA ILE A 489 -15.01 -23.44 -2.14
C ILE A 489 -15.39 -22.91 -0.76
N TRP A 490 -14.44 -22.45 0.05
CA TRP A 490 -14.74 -21.92 1.38
C TRP A 490 -15.64 -20.69 1.32
N MET A 491 -15.35 -19.73 0.45
CA MET A 491 -16.22 -18.57 0.22
C MET A 491 -17.62 -19.01 -0.20
N LEU A 492 -17.72 -19.93 -1.16
CA LEU A 492 -19.00 -20.47 -1.62
C LEU A 492 -19.81 -21.09 -0.47
N THR A 493 -19.18 -21.94 0.36
CA THR A 493 -19.88 -22.67 1.43
C THR A 493 -20.27 -21.81 2.63
N GLU A 494 -19.46 -20.79 2.97
CA GLU A 494 -19.65 -19.99 4.18
C GLU A 494 -20.41 -18.69 3.92
N LEU A 495 -20.24 -18.08 2.75
CA LEU A 495 -20.87 -16.80 2.42
C LEU A 495 -22.18 -16.98 1.64
N CYS A 496 -22.26 -17.93 0.70
CA CYS A 496 -23.42 -18.10 -0.18
C CYS A 496 -24.51 -19.01 0.41
N THR A 497 -25.12 -18.60 1.53
CA THR A 497 -26.27 -19.34 2.09
C THR A 497 -27.52 -19.14 1.24
N LEU A 498 -28.07 -20.20 0.65
CA LEU A 498 -29.26 -20.11 -0.21
C LEU A 498 -30.52 -19.74 0.58
N THR A 499 -31.22 -18.70 0.14
CA THR A 499 -32.56 -18.31 0.59
C THR A 499 -33.47 -18.20 -0.65
N PRO A 500 -34.81 -18.27 -0.51
CA PRO A 500 -35.72 -18.21 -1.66
C PRO A 500 -35.65 -16.89 -2.46
N GLU A 501 -35.05 -15.85 -1.90
CA GLU A 501 -34.95 -14.51 -2.52
C GLU A 501 -33.67 -14.34 -3.37
N VAL A 502 -32.81 -15.36 -3.42
CA VAL A 502 -31.53 -15.31 -4.12
C VAL A 502 -31.72 -15.30 -5.66
N PRO A 503 -30.98 -14.44 -6.42
CA PRO A 503 -31.04 -14.43 -7.88
C PRO A 503 -30.64 -15.77 -8.51
N ALA A 504 -31.55 -16.39 -9.27
CA ALA A 504 -31.34 -17.68 -9.91
C ALA A 504 -30.15 -17.69 -10.88
N GLU A 505 -29.91 -16.58 -11.59
CA GLU A 505 -28.77 -16.43 -12.52
C GLU A 505 -27.42 -16.55 -11.80
N ALA A 506 -27.29 -15.89 -10.64
CA ALA A 506 -26.05 -15.94 -9.86
C ALA A 506 -25.81 -17.35 -9.30
N VAL A 507 -26.85 -18.01 -8.82
CA VAL A 507 -26.77 -19.42 -8.36
C VAL A 507 -26.39 -20.34 -9.52
N GLY A 508 -27.01 -20.17 -10.69
CA GLY A 508 -26.68 -20.93 -11.89
C GLY A 508 -25.22 -20.76 -12.30
N HIS A 509 -24.68 -19.54 -12.26
CA HIS A 509 -23.28 -19.27 -12.56
C HIS A 509 -22.34 -19.94 -11.54
N LEU A 510 -22.61 -19.80 -10.23
CA LEU A 510 -21.81 -20.44 -9.18
C LEU A 510 -21.84 -21.98 -9.28
N LEU A 511 -23.02 -22.57 -9.53
CA LEU A 511 -23.16 -24.02 -9.71
C LEU A 511 -22.46 -24.52 -10.97
N SER A 512 -22.59 -23.80 -12.08
CA SER A 512 -21.88 -24.12 -13.32
C SER A 512 -20.38 -24.17 -13.08
N MET A 513 -19.83 -23.16 -12.38
CA MET A 513 -18.41 -23.12 -12.09
C MET A 513 -17.98 -24.18 -11.06
N LEU A 514 -18.83 -24.51 -10.09
CA LEU A 514 -18.58 -25.61 -9.16
C LEU A 514 -18.47 -26.96 -9.89
N PHE A 515 -19.32 -27.22 -10.88
CA PHE A 515 -19.23 -28.44 -11.69
C PHE A 515 -17.94 -28.48 -12.52
N VAL A 516 -17.55 -27.36 -13.13
CA VAL A 516 -16.26 -27.27 -13.84
C VAL A 516 -15.10 -27.54 -12.88
N TRP A 517 -15.10 -26.94 -11.69
CA TRP A 517 -14.09 -27.19 -10.66
C TRP A 517 -14.04 -28.67 -10.24
N PHE A 518 -15.20 -29.31 -10.03
CA PHE A 518 -15.28 -30.73 -9.69
C PHE A 518 -14.69 -31.62 -10.80
N CYS A 519 -15.05 -31.36 -12.06
CA CYS A 519 -14.51 -32.10 -13.20
C CYS A 519 -13.01 -31.90 -13.36
N THR A 520 -12.52 -30.66 -13.22
CA THR A 520 -11.11 -30.34 -13.43
C THR A 520 -10.22 -30.89 -12.31
N THR A 521 -10.65 -30.80 -11.05
CA THR A 521 -9.90 -31.36 -9.92
C THR A 521 -9.78 -32.89 -9.99
N ALA A 522 -10.79 -33.59 -10.51
CA ALA A 522 -10.73 -35.04 -10.73
C ALA A 522 -9.65 -35.46 -11.75
N LEU A 523 -9.24 -34.54 -12.64
CA LEU A 523 -8.23 -34.78 -13.68
C LEU A 523 -6.82 -34.35 -13.26
N LEU A 524 -6.68 -33.62 -12.15
CA LEU A 524 -5.38 -33.19 -11.65
C LEU A 524 -4.65 -34.37 -10.98
N PRO A 525 -3.33 -34.52 -11.20
CA PRO A 525 -2.54 -35.56 -10.53
C PRO A 525 -2.58 -35.36 -9.01
N SER A 526 -2.58 -36.47 -8.26
CA SER A 526 -2.64 -36.47 -6.79
C SER A 526 -1.51 -35.66 -6.17
#